data_AF-A0A4Z1FTV6-F1
#
_entry.id   AF-A0A4Z1FTV6-F1
#
_cell.length_a   1.000
_cell.length_b   1.000
_cell.length_c   1.000
_cell.angle_alpha   90.00
_cell.angle_beta   90.00
_cell.angle_gamma   90.00
#
_symmetry.space_group_name_H-M   'P 1'
#
loop_
_entity.id
_entity.type
_entity.pdbx_description
1 polymer ?
#
loop_
_entity_poly.entity_id
_entity_poly.type
_entity_poly.pdbx_seq_one_letter_code
_entity_poly.pdbx_strand_id
1 'polypeptide(L)'
;MGSLVKQLVLADRRGFAELEACWVNHCPNEDIGISNSISAKHRCELFRDILRYFDNIYFVVDALDKCGDGRLNIMCLLTGLNVTKNGNIKTILASRPEPDIERYLADFMKLSIAAHRNDLELYVHSKIECRLRENPIFTWNQELSLGNMPTRSAM
;
A
#
# COMPACT_ATOMS: atom_id res chain seq x y z
N MET A 1 4.19 14.15 4.08
CA MET A 1 3.01 15.02 3.87
C MET A 1 3.19 16.00 2.72
N GLY A 2 4.26 16.82 2.68
CA GLY A 2 4.44 17.78 1.58
C GLY A 2 4.42 17.18 0.17
N SER A 3 5.03 16.00 -0.02
CA SER A 3 4.99 15.26 -1.29
C SER A 3 3.57 14.83 -1.69
N LEU A 4 2.76 14.39 -0.73
CA LEU A 4 1.39 13.92 -0.97
C LEU A 4 0.45 15.08 -1.30
N VAL A 5 0.57 16.19 -0.55
CA VAL A 5 -0.12 17.46 -0.86
C VAL A 5 0.22 17.91 -2.28
N LYS A 6 1.51 17.93 -2.64
CA LYS A 6 1.95 18.27 -4.00
C LYS A 6 1.29 17.38 -5.06
N GLN A 7 1.27 16.06 -4.85
CA GLN A 7 0.66 15.13 -5.80
C GLN A 7 -0.84 15.36 -5.98
N LEU A 8 -1.59 15.60 -4.89
CA LEU A 8 -3.03 15.89 -4.96
C LEU A 8 -3.31 17.21 -5.67
N VAL A 9 -2.55 18.25 -5.38
CA VAL A 9 -2.71 19.57 -6.00
C VAL A 9 -2.32 19.55 -7.48
N LEU A 10 -1.36 18.70 -7.87
CA LEU A 10 -1.05 18.44 -9.28
C LEU A 10 -2.14 17.64 -9.99
N ALA A 11 -2.85 16.76 -9.28
CA ALA A 11 -3.96 15.99 -9.82
C ALA A 11 -5.22 16.84 -10.00
N ASP A 12 -5.50 17.77 -9.07
CA ASP A 12 -6.59 18.74 -9.18
C ASP A 12 -6.14 20.14 -8.76
N ARG A 13 -6.17 21.06 -9.72
CA ARG A 13 -5.68 22.43 -9.53
C ARG A 13 -6.50 23.24 -8.51
N ARG A 14 -7.73 22.85 -8.19
CA ARG A 14 -8.54 23.51 -7.15
C ARG A 14 -7.85 23.45 -5.79
N GLY A 15 -7.06 22.41 -5.54
CA GLY A 15 -6.24 22.30 -4.33
C GLY A 15 -5.13 23.35 -4.22
N PHE A 16 -4.74 24.04 -5.31
CA PHE A 16 -3.75 25.13 -5.22
C PHE A 16 -4.28 26.31 -4.39
N ALA A 17 -5.58 26.61 -4.47
CA ALA A 17 -6.18 27.70 -3.70
C ALA A 17 -6.04 27.48 -2.19
N GLU A 18 -6.22 26.24 -1.73
CA GLU A 18 -6.03 25.88 -0.31
C GLU A 18 -4.57 26.01 0.11
N LEU A 19 -3.64 25.61 -0.77
CA LEU A 19 -2.21 25.69 -0.50
C LEU A 19 -1.74 27.15 -0.41
N GLU A 20 -2.22 28.00 -1.32
CA GLU A 20 -1.93 29.43 -1.34
C GLU A 20 -2.52 30.14 -0.12
N ALA A 21 -3.78 29.86 0.24
CA ALA A 21 -4.40 30.39 1.45
C ALA A 21 -3.62 29.97 2.71
N CYS A 22 -3.19 28.71 2.80
CA CYS A 22 -2.36 28.23 3.90
C CYS A 22 -1.00 28.94 3.96
N TRP A 23 -0.36 29.15 2.80
CA TRP A 23 0.90 29.88 2.69
C TRP A 23 0.77 31.33 3.19
N VAL A 24 -0.20 32.09 2.68
CA VAL A 24 -0.44 33.48 3.08
C VAL A 24 -0.66 33.60 4.60
N ASN A 25 -1.41 32.67 5.19
CA ASN A 25 -1.69 32.67 6.63
C ASN A 25 -0.47 32.34 7.49
N HIS A 26 0.53 31.61 6.97
CA HIS A 26 1.68 31.13 7.74
C HIS A 26 3.01 31.80 7.36
N CYS A 27 3.04 32.54 6.26
CA CYS A 27 4.19 33.31 5.78
C CYS A 27 3.77 34.77 5.54
N PRO A 28 3.59 35.57 6.62
CA PRO A 28 3.10 36.95 6.49
C PRO A 28 4.13 37.93 5.91
N ASN A 29 5.42 37.57 5.81
CA ASN A 29 6.46 38.38 5.20
C ASN A 29 7.27 37.55 4.19
N GLU A 30 7.33 38.00 2.94
CA GLU A 30 8.13 37.37 1.87
C GLU A 30 9.64 37.43 2.18
N ASP A 31 10.08 38.41 2.97
CA ASP A 31 11.49 38.66 3.32
C ASP A 31 12.02 37.82 4.49
N ILE A 32 11.12 37.22 5.29
CA ILE A 32 11.45 36.43 6.46
C ILE A 32 10.78 35.07 6.26
N GLY A 33 11.41 34.19 5.47
CA GLY A 33 10.85 32.88 5.13
C GLY A 33 10.26 32.14 6.34
N ILE A 34 9.22 31.32 6.12
CA ILE A 34 8.43 30.54 7.12
C ILE A 34 8.67 30.98 8.58
N SER A 35 8.04 32.10 8.97
CA SER A 35 8.16 32.65 10.32
C SER A 35 7.61 31.71 11.40
N ASN A 36 6.71 30.79 11.05
CA ASN A 36 6.07 29.87 11.98
C ASN A 36 6.05 28.45 11.42
N SER A 37 6.60 27.48 12.16
CA SER A 37 6.50 26.07 11.76
C SER A 37 5.02 25.66 11.75
N ILE A 38 4.49 25.29 10.57
CA ILE A 38 3.10 24.82 10.44
C ILE A 38 2.91 23.60 11.34
N SER A 39 2.00 23.72 12.32
CA SER A 39 1.71 22.66 13.27
C SER A 39 1.21 21.39 12.59
N ALA A 40 1.40 20.22 13.21
CA ALA A 40 0.91 18.96 12.67
C ALA A 40 -0.61 18.98 12.43
N LYS A 41 -1.36 19.61 13.34
CA LYS A 41 -2.82 19.79 13.22
C LYS A 41 -3.18 20.57 11.96
N HIS A 42 -2.51 21.70 11.72
CA HIS A 42 -2.82 22.55 10.59
C HIS A 42 -2.46 21.89 9.25
N ARG A 43 -1.41 21.07 9.21
CA ARG A 43 -1.11 20.22 8.04
C ARG A 43 -2.23 19.19 7.77
N CYS A 44 -2.82 18.61 8.81
CA CYS A 44 -3.95 17.70 8.66
C CYS A 44 -5.21 18.42 8.15
N GLU A 45 -5.46 19.65 8.62
CA GLU A 45 -6.56 20.51 8.16
C GLU A 45 -6.41 20.84 6.67
N LEU A 46 -5.27 21.41 6.27
CA LEU A 46 -4.95 21.66 4.86
C LEU A 46 -5.11 20.41 4.00
N PHE A 47 -4.58 19.29 4.48
CA PHE A 47 -4.68 18.03 3.77
C PHE A 47 -6.15 17.64 3.55
N ARG A 48 -6.98 17.71 4.60
CA ARG A 48 -8.40 17.41 4.51
C ARG A 48 -9.16 18.38 3.59
N ASP A 49 -8.80 19.65 3.57
CA ASP A 49 -9.43 20.64 2.70
C ASP A 49 -9.14 20.37 1.22
N ILE A 50 -7.89 20.01 0.88
CA ILE A 50 -7.54 19.57 -0.48
C ILE A 50 -8.30 18.29 -0.87
N LEU A 51 -8.48 17.36 0.06
CA LEU A 51 -9.21 16.11 -0.21
C LEU A 51 -10.71 16.32 -0.51
N ARG A 52 -11.30 17.47 -0.18
CA ARG A 52 -12.72 17.76 -0.48
C ARG A 52 -13.00 17.93 -1.98
N TYR A 53 -11.98 18.17 -2.80
CA TYR A 53 -12.14 18.31 -4.24
C TYR A 53 -12.30 16.98 -4.98
N PHE A 54 -12.14 15.85 -4.28
CA PHE A 54 -12.20 14.51 -4.85
C PHE A 54 -13.43 13.75 -4.35
N ASP A 55 -14.16 13.10 -5.26
CA ASP A 55 -15.38 12.36 -4.89
C ASP A 55 -15.07 11.08 -4.09
N ASN A 56 -13.98 10.40 -4.45
CA ASN A 56 -13.52 9.17 -3.80
C ASN A 56 -12.00 9.16 -3.73
N ILE A 57 -11.47 8.89 -2.53
CA ILE A 57 -10.04 8.85 -2.26
C ILE A 57 -9.71 7.51 -1.65
N TYR A 58 -8.69 6.85 -2.19
CA TYR A 58 -8.21 5.57 -1.70
C TYR A 58 -6.76 5.74 -1.23
N PHE A 59 -6.54 5.63 0.07
CA PHE A 59 -5.19 5.52 0.63
C PHE A 59 -4.84 4.06 0.77
N VAL A 60 -3.82 3.62 0.03
CA VAL A 60 -3.24 2.28 0.18
C VAL A 60 -1.84 2.45 0.76
N VAL A 61 -1.62 1.92 1.96
CA VAL A 61 -0.30 1.91 2.59
C VAL A 61 0.16 0.46 2.70
N ASP A 62 1.16 0.12 1.91
CA ASP A 62 1.82 -1.18 1.98
C ASP A 62 2.98 -1.16 2.99
N ALA A 63 3.20 -2.29 3.64
CA ALA A 63 4.26 -2.52 4.61
C ALA A 63 4.36 -1.45 5.73
N LEU A 64 3.23 -1.10 6.36
CA LEU A 64 3.16 -0.09 7.42
C LEU A 64 4.13 -0.36 8.60
N ASP A 65 4.43 -1.64 8.88
CA ASP A 65 5.41 -2.03 9.90
C ASP A 65 6.84 -1.56 9.58
N LYS A 66 7.13 -1.18 8.32
CA LYS A 66 8.43 -0.67 7.86
C LYS A 66 8.57 0.85 7.91
N CYS A 67 7.54 1.58 8.35
CA CYS A 67 7.57 3.05 8.40
C CYS A 67 8.45 3.67 9.51
N GLY A 68 9.19 2.86 10.29
CA GLY A 68 10.14 3.33 11.31
C GLY A 68 9.54 4.38 12.26
N ASP A 69 10.33 5.40 12.60
CA ASP A 69 9.93 6.48 13.53
C ASP A 69 8.73 7.31 13.02
N GLY A 70 8.46 7.29 11.71
CA GLY A 70 7.32 7.97 11.09
C GLY A 70 5.99 7.23 11.26
N ARG A 71 6.00 5.97 11.71
CA ARG A 71 4.81 5.10 11.78
C ARG A 71 3.67 5.73 12.58
N LEU A 72 3.93 6.20 13.80
CA LEU A 72 2.90 6.80 14.65
C LEU A 72 2.22 8.01 14.01
N ASN A 73 2.99 8.87 13.33
CA ASN A 73 2.45 10.04 12.65
C ASN A 73 1.52 9.65 11.50
N ILE A 74 1.88 8.61 10.74
CA ILE A 74 1.04 8.06 9.66
C ILE A 74 -0.24 7.48 10.25
N MET A 75 -0.15 6.69 11.32
CA MET A 75 -1.31 6.09 11.96
C MET A 75 -2.28 7.15 12.51
N CYS A 76 -1.77 8.15 13.23
CA CYS A 76 -2.57 9.28 13.73
C CYS A 76 -3.24 10.09 12.61
N LEU A 77 -2.55 10.27 11.48
CA LEU A 77 -3.13 10.93 10.32
C LEU A 77 -4.28 10.11 9.73
N LEU A 78 -4.06 8.81 9.49
CA LEU A 78 -5.04 7.93 8.86
C LEU A 78 -6.29 7.72 9.74
N THR A 79 -6.11 7.59 11.05
CA THR A 79 -7.23 7.55 11.99
C THR A 79 -8.00 8.88 11.97
N GLY A 80 -7.29 10.01 11.95
CA GLY A 80 -7.89 11.34 11.86
C GLY A 80 -8.66 11.62 10.56
N LEU A 81 -8.27 10.98 9.45
CA LEU A 81 -8.96 11.11 8.16
C LEU A 81 -10.22 10.25 8.07
N ASN A 82 -10.24 9.10 8.75
CA ASN A 82 -11.36 8.15 8.70
C ASN A 82 -12.42 8.37 9.79
N VAL A 83 -12.44 9.53 10.45
CA VAL A 83 -13.37 9.84 11.56
C VAL A 83 -14.84 9.85 11.11
N THR A 84 -15.12 10.13 9.83
CA THR A 84 -16.50 10.26 9.33
C THR A 84 -16.96 8.94 8.69
N LYS A 85 -17.96 8.28 9.29
CA LYS A 85 -18.48 6.95 8.87
C LYS A 85 -19.05 6.86 7.44
N ASN A 86 -19.11 7.96 6.70
CA ASN A 86 -19.55 8.01 5.29
C ASN A 86 -18.69 9.00 4.48
N GLY A 87 -17.44 9.19 4.87
CA GLY A 87 -16.51 10.05 4.14
C GLY A 87 -16.18 9.52 2.75
N ASN A 88 -15.65 10.41 1.91
CA ASN A 88 -15.07 10.09 0.61
C ASN A 88 -13.72 9.36 0.70
N ILE A 89 -13.17 9.18 1.89
CA ILE A 89 -11.85 8.58 2.13
C ILE A 89 -12.01 7.12 2.54
N LYS A 90 -11.33 6.24 1.80
CA LYS A 90 -11.20 4.81 2.09
C LYS A 90 -9.73 4.50 2.28
N THR A 91 -9.40 3.80 3.35
CA THR A 91 -8.01 3.47 3.69
C THR A 91 -7.83 1.97 3.78
N ILE A 92 -6.81 1.46 3.10
CA ILE A 92 -6.37 0.07 3.13
C ILE A 92 -4.93 0.06 3.63
N LEU A 93 -4.67 -0.70 4.69
CA LEU A 93 -3.37 -0.79 5.34
C LEU A 93 -2.92 -2.25 5.35
N ALA A 94 -1.72 -2.50 4.85
CA ALA A 94 -1.08 -3.81 4.93
C ALA A 94 0.12 -3.74 5.89
N SER A 95 0.19 -4.68 6.82
CA SER A 95 1.29 -4.79 7.78
C SER A 95 1.42 -6.21 8.31
N ARG A 96 2.56 -6.49 8.95
CA ARG A 96 2.66 -7.60 9.90
C ARG A 96 1.81 -7.35 11.16
N PRO A 97 1.46 -8.40 11.92
CA PRO A 97 0.75 -8.25 13.18
C PRO A 97 1.71 -7.75 14.27
N GLU A 98 1.82 -6.42 14.39
CA GLU A 98 2.63 -5.75 15.42
C GLU A 98 1.71 -5.19 16.53
N PRO A 99 2.04 -5.38 17.83
CA PRO A 99 1.13 -5.01 18.92
C PRO A 99 0.75 -3.53 18.98
N ASP A 100 1.67 -2.63 18.62
CA ASP A 100 1.38 -1.20 18.58
C ASP A 100 0.44 -0.85 17.42
N ILE A 101 0.64 -1.44 16.24
CA ILE A 101 -0.25 -1.26 15.10
C ILE A 101 -1.67 -1.70 15.44
N GLU A 102 -1.81 -2.88 16.05
CA GLU A 102 -3.11 -3.43 16.45
C GLU A 102 -3.83 -2.57 17.49
N ARG A 103 -3.07 -1.94 18.39
CA ARG A 103 -3.61 -1.04 19.41
C ARG A 103 -4.08 0.28 18.81
N TYR A 104 -3.31 0.89 17.91
CA TYR A 104 -3.66 2.19 17.31
C TYR A 104 -4.78 2.10 16.26
N LEU A 105 -4.96 0.94 15.61
CA LEU A 105 -5.99 0.71 14.60
C LEU A 105 -7.08 -0.25 15.09
N ALA A 106 -7.35 -0.27 16.40
CA ALA A 106 -8.35 -1.16 16.98
C ALA A 106 -9.74 -0.99 16.33
N ASP A 107 -10.08 0.23 15.91
CA ASP A 107 -11.37 0.56 15.30
C ASP A 107 -11.46 0.22 13.80
N PHE A 108 -10.36 -0.18 13.17
CA PHE A 108 -10.34 -0.55 11.76
C PHE A 108 -10.78 -2.01 11.59
N MET A 109 -11.47 -2.29 10.47
CA MET A 109 -11.73 -3.67 10.05
C MET A 109 -10.39 -4.37 9.80
N LYS A 110 -10.19 -5.52 10.47
CA LYS A 110 -9.01 -6.36 10.31
C LYS A 110 -9.33 -7.51 9.37
N LEU A 111 -8.50 -7.70 8.35
CA LEU A 111 -8.54 -8.85 7.46
C LEU A 111 -7.21 -9.59 7.57
N SER A 112 -7.24 -10.82 8.08
CA SER A 112 -6.05 -11.68 8.11
C SER A 112 -5.87 -12.34 6.76
N ILE A 113 -4.65 -12.25 6.22
CA ILE A 113 -4.24 -12.92 4.98
C ILE A 113 -3.18 -13.94 5.37
N ALA A 114 -3.47 -15.21 5.17
CA ALA A 114 -2.55 -16.31 5.46
C ALA A 114 -2.53 -17.29 4.28
N ALA A 115 -1.33 -17.71 3.88
CA ALA A 115 -1.18 -18.75 2.87
C ALA A 115 -1.47 -20.12 3.49
N HIS A 116 -2.26 -20.91 2.79
CA HIS A 116 -2.63 -22.28 3.14
C HIS A 116 -1.87 -23.26 2.24
N ARG A 117 -1.76 -24.52 2.66
CA ARG A 117 -1.03 -25.54 1.89
C ARG A 117 -1.50 -25.64 0.43
N ASN A 118 -2.82 -25.60 0.22
CA ASN A 118 -3.41 -25.71 -1.11
C ASN A 118 -3.08 -24.49 -1.99
N ASP A 119 -2.79 -23.32 -1.40
CA ASP A 119 -2.43 -22.12 -2.15
C ASP A 119 -1.09 -22.31 -2.88
N LEU A 120 -0.16 -23.08 -2.29
CA LEU A 120 1.11 -23.42 -2.94
C LEU A 120 0.90 -24.33 -4.14
N GLU A 121 0.04 -25.34 -4.01
CA GLU A 121 -0.30 -26.25 -5.12
C GLU A 121 -0.96 -25.48 -6.27
N LEU A 122 -1.94 -24.62 -5.95
CA LEU A 122 -2.59 -23.72 -6.91
C LEU A 122 -1.59 -22.77 -7.59
N TYR A 123 -0.70 -22.15 -6.81
CA TYR A 123 0.31 -21.24 -7.34
C TYR A 123 1.28 -21.95 -8.29
N VAL A 124 1.81 -23.12 -7.89
CA VAL A 124 2.73 -23.90 -8.73
C VAL A 124 2.04 -24.34 -10.01
N HIS A 125 0.82 -24.87 -9.92
CA HIS A 125 0.09 -25.31 -11.09
C HIS A 125 -0.15 -24.14 -12.06
N SER A 126 -0.63 -23.00 -11.56
CA SER A 126 -0.81 -21.78 -12.36
C SER A 126 0.48 -21.30 -13.01
N LYS A 127 1.62 -21.35 -12.31
CA LYS A 127 2.93 -20.98 -12.87
C LYS A 127 3.42 -21.95 -13.94
N ILE A 128 3.16 -23.26 -13.81
CA ILE A 128 3.47 -24.25 -14.84
C ILE A 128 2.63 -23.97 -16.10
N GLU A 129 1.32 -23.78 -15.95
CA GLU A 129 0.42 -23.48 -17.06
C GLU A 129 0.81 -22.20 -17.81
N CYS A 130 1.15 -21.12 -17.08
CA CYS A 130 1.63 -19.88 -17.70
C CYS A 130 2.91 -20.10 -18.50
N ARG A 131 3.89 -20.84 -17.95
CA ARG A 131 5.16 -21.12 -18.65
C ARG A 131 4.99 -21.97 -19.89
N LEU A 132 4.12 -22.99 -19.86
CA LEU A 132 3.82 -23.81 -21.04
C LEU A 132 3.14 -23.00 -22.15
N ARG A 133 2.34 -22.00 -21.78
CA ARG A 133 1.71 -21.08 -22.74
C ARG A 133 2.72 -20.11 -23.35
N GLU A 134 3.65 -19.59 -22.54
CA GLU A 134 4.67 -18.63 -22.98
C GLU A 134 5.83 -19.29 -23.72
N ASN A 135 6.17 -20.54 -23.40
CA ASN A 135 7.23 -21.33 -24.03
C ASN A 135 6.76 -22.79 -24.26
N PRO A 136 6.02 -23.04 -25.35
CA PRO A 136 5.51 -24.38 -25.66
C PRO A 136 6.61 -25.41 -26.01
N ILE A 137 7.85 -24.96 -26.22
CA ILE A 137 9.01 -25.81 -26.54
C ILE A 137 9.77 -26.22 -25.27
N PHE A 138 9.06 -26.71 -24.26
CA PHE A 138 9.66 -27.52 -23.19
C PHE A 138 9.05 -28.91 -23.23
N THR A 139 9.44 -29.66 -24.25
CA THR A 139 9.14 -31.08 -24.35
C THR A 139 9.85 -31.78 -23.19
N TRP A 140 9.07 -32.36 -22.28
CA TRP A 140 9.55 -33.46 -21.45
C TRP A 140 10.01 -34.55 -22.41
N ASN A 141 11.31 -34.67 -22.62
CA ASN A 141 11.87 -35.90 -23.16
C ASN A 141 11.62 -36.98 -22.11
N GLN A 142 10.46 -37.63 -22.21
CA GLN A 142 10.23 -38.99 -21.73
C GLN A 142 11.08 -39.95 -22.58
N GLU A 143 12.39 -39.82 -22.48
CA GLU A 143 13.34 -40.82 -22.96
C GLU A 143 14.30 -41.15 -21.82
N LEU A 144 13.73 -41.74 -20.77
CA LEU A 144 14.36 -42.87 -20.12
C LEU A 144 13.40 -44.04 -20.24
N SER A 145 13.29 -44.48 -21.49
CA SER A 145 12.80 -45.79 -21.88
C SER A 145 13.30 -46.85 -20.91
N LEU A 146 12.37 -47.67 -20.44
CA LEU A 146 12.55 -49.02 -19.93
C LEU A 146 13.82 -49.67 -20.51
N GLY A 147 14.93 -49.54 -19.78
CA GLY A 147 16.16 -50.24 -20.06
C GLY A 147 15.95 -51.69 -19.69
N ASN A 148 15.75 -52.51 -20.73
CA ASN A 148 15.71 -53.97 -20.70
C ASN A 148 16.56 -54.57 -19.56
N MET A 149 15.91 -55.24 -18.60
CA MET A 149 16.60 -56.21 -17.76
C MET A 149 17.07 -57.38 -18.65
N PRO A 150 18.36 -57.72 -18.69
CA PRO A 150 18.78 -58.97 -19.25
C PRO A 150 18.45 -60.07 -18.24
N THR A 151 17.45 -60.89 -18.57
CA THR A 151 17.38 -62.25 -18.06
C THR A 151 18.57 -63.02 -18.62
N ARG A 152 19.44 -63.54 -17.75
CA ARG A 152 20.15 -64.78 -18.07
C ARG A 152 20.37 -65.64 -16.84
N SER A 153 19.77 -66.81 -16.98
CA SER A 153 19.72 -67.99 -16.13
C SER A 153 21.09 -68.51 -15.73
N ALA A 154 21.08 -69.23 -14.61
CA ALA A 154 22.14 -70.09 -14.13
C ALA A 154 22.61 -71.12 -15.18
N MET A 155 23.94 -71.27 -15.30
CA MET A 155 24.71 -72.52 -15.25
C MET A 155 26.20 -72.21 -15.28
#